data_AF-A0A7C1DWA2-F1
#
_entry.id   AF-A0A7C1DWA2-F1
#
_cell.length_a   1.000
_cell.length_b   1.000
_cell.length_c   1.000
_cell.angle_alpha   90.00
_cell.angle_beta   90.00
_cell.angle_gamma   90.00
#
_symmetry.space_group_name_H-M   'P 1'
#
loop_
_entity.id
_entity.type
_entity.pdbx_description
1 polymer ?
#
loop_
_entity_poly.entity_id
_entity_poly.type
_entity_poly.pdbx_seq_one_letter_code
_entity_poly.pdbx_strand_id
1 'polypeptide(L)'
;PAVLDADHIIASNGFRVEIILACTGIQSIAIMLGVAAAVPTTTRQKVLALLVVVPVIYLLNLGRNVFVILAYTGQWFPYLPEIASNGEYGFESFFWAHNVICELLALVALIAIAYGLFLLIPRLGSLADDLFSLYRAELMRVAGRGR
;
A
#
# COMPACT_ATOMS: atom_id res chain seq x y z
N PRO A 1 12.65 -23.39 -13.32
CA PRO A 1 12.77 -23.67 -11.87
C PRO A 1 13.52 -22.50 -11.22
N ALA A 2 13.01 -21.92 -10.13
CA ALA A 2 13.70 -20.83 -9.45
C ALA A 2 14.94 -21.39 -8.72
N VAL A 3 16.10 -20.80 -8.94
CA VAL A 3 17.37 -21.20 -8.33
C VAL A 3 17.80 -20.09 -7.39
N LEU A 4 18.16 -20.44 -6.15
CA LEU A 4 18.69 -19.52 -5.15
C LEU A 4 20.19 -19.35 -5.43
N ASP A 5 20.60 -18.17 -5.88
CA ASP A 5 21.97 -17.88 -6.37
C ASP A 5 22.83 -17.22 -5.26
N ALA A 6 22.16 -16.61 -4.28
CA ALA A 6 22.68 -16.17 -2.99
C ALA A 6 21.51 -16.17 -1.97
N ASP A 7 21.79 -16.15 -0.67
CA ASP A 7 20.81 -16.22 0.44
C ASP A 7 19.69 -15.14 0.37
N HIS A 8 19.85 -14.11 -0.46
CA HIS A 8 18.91 -13.00 -0.68
C HIS A 8 18.53 -12.78 -2.16
N ILE A 9 18.97 -13.64 -3.10
CA ILE A 9 18.75 -13.48 -4.54
C ILE A 9 18.02 -14.69 -5.12
N ILE A 10 16.82 -14.43 -5.66
CA ILE A 10 16.01 -15.44 -6.36
C ILE A 10 16.19 -15.22 -7.86
N ALA A 11 16.79 -16.19 -8.54
CA ALA A 11 16.91 -16.19 -10.00
C ALA A 11 15.83 -17.09 -10.62
N SER A 12 15.04 -16.55 -11.54
CA SER A 12 14.03 -17.31 -12.29
C SER A 12 14.00 -16.84 -13.74
N ASN A 13 14.07 -17.78 -14.69
CA ASN A 13 14.10 -17.50 -16.14
C ASN A 13 15.18 -16.49 -16.60
N GLY A 14 16.34 -16.44 -15.92
CA GLY A 14 17.44 -15.51 -16.26
C GLY A 14 17.31 -14.10 -15.67
N PHE A 15 16.20 -13.80 -14.99
CA PHE A 15 16.02 -12.55 -14.25
C PHE A 15 16.39 -12.75 -12.78
N ARG A 16 17.21 -11.85 -12.24
CA ARG A 16 17.65 -11.87 -10.84
C ARG A 16 16.77 -10.90 -10.04
N VAL A 17 16.07 -11.43 -9.05
CA VAL A 17 15.33 -10.62 -8.08
C VAL A 17 16.11 -10.59 -6.79
N GLU A 18 16.59 -9.42 -6.43
CA GLU A 18 17.05 -9.17 -5.07
C GLU A 18 15.86 -8.72 -4.23
N ILE A 19 15.51 -9.51 -3.21
CA ILE A 19 14.49 -9.11 -2.25
C ILE A 19 15.17 -8.20 -1.23
N ILE A 20 15.21 -6.90 -1.54
CA ILE A 20 15.58 -5.91 -0.54
C ILE A 20 14.43 -5.88 0.47
N LEU A 21 14.72 -6.07 1.76
CA LEU A 21 13.78 -5.89 2.89
C LEU A 21 13.24 -4.45 3.01
N ALA A 22 13.29 -3.63 1.96
CA ALA A 22 12.74 -2.29 1.92
C ALA A 22 11.21 -2.26 1.80
N CYS A 23 10.56 -3.30 1.23
CA CYS A 23 9.09 -3.39 1.11
C CYS A 23 8.44 -4.01 2.36
N THR A 24 9.03 -3.78 3.54
CA THR A 24 8.85 -4.62 4.71
C THR A 24 7.57 -4.32 5.45
N GLY A 25 6.66 -5.30 5.47
CA GLY A 25 5.63 -5.38 6.49
C GLY A 25 6.16 -5.19 7.91
N ILE A 26 7.45 -5.44 8.19
CA ILE A 26 8.11 -5.14 9.47
C ILE A 26 8.09 -3.64 9.81
N GLN A 27 8.35 -2.74 8.86
CA GLN A 27 8.30 -1.29 9.13
C GLN A 27 6.86 -0.86 9.45
N SER A 28 5.87 -1.33 8.69
CA SER A 28 4.45 -1.05 8.95
C SER A 28 3.98 -1.66 10.27
N ILE A 29 4.43 -2.88 10.61
CA ILE A 29 4.16 -3.55 11.89
C ILE A 29 4.79 -2.75 13.03
N ALA A 30 6.02 -2.27 12.88
CA ALA A 30 6.71 -1.47 13.90
C ALA A 30 6.01 -0.13 14.16
N ILE A 31 5.58 0.58 13.10
CA ILE A 31 4.81 1.82 13.22
C ILE A 31 3.46 1.54 13.91
N MET A 32 2.73 0.52 13.46
CA MET A 32 1.41 0.19 14.02
C MET A 32 1.49 -0.33 15.46
N LEU A 33 2.52 -1.10 15.82
CA LEU A 33 2.79 -1.44 17.22
C LEU A 33 3.15 -0.19 18.03
N GLY A 34 3.96 0.72 17.48
CA GLY A 34 4.32 1.98 18.12
C GLY A 34 3.10 2.84 18.45
N VAL A 35 2.17 2.96 17.50
CA VAL A 35 0.89 3.67 17.69
C VAL A 35 0.01 2.93 18.71
N ALA A 36 -0.12 1.60 18.61
CA ALA A 36 -0.91 0.80 19.57
C ALA A 36 -0.33 0.87 21.00
N ALA A 37 0.98 1.01 21.15
CA ALA A 37 1.65 1.17 22.44
C ALA A 37 1.41 2.57 23.04
N ALA A 38 1.36 3.60 22.21
CA ALA A 38 1.15 5.00 22.60
C ALA A 38 -0.26 5.31 23.10
N VAL A 39 -1.27 4.52 22.71
CA VAL A 39 -2.65 4.72 23.17
C VAL A 39 -2.86 4.07 24.56
N PRO A 40 -3.39 4.82 25.56
CA PRO A 40 -3.74 4.26 26.86
C PRO A 40 -4.96 3.33 26.71
N THR A 41 -4.70 2.03 26.71
CA THR A 41 -5.70 0.95 26.61
C THR A 41 -5.40 -0.13 27.64
N THR A 42 -6.41 -0.92 28.01
CA THR A 42 -6.20 -2.07 28.91
C THR A 42 -5.30 -3.12 28.26
N THR A 43 -4.53 -3.85 29.07
CA THR A 43 -3.55 -4.84 28.58
C THR A 43 -4.19 -5.91 27.68
N ARG A 44 -5.44 -6.29 27.95
CA ARG A 44 -6.22 -7.20 27.07
C ARG A 44 -6.52 -6.59 25.70
N GLN A 45 -6.88 -5.32 25.64
CA GLN A 45 -7.17 -4.62 24.38
C GLN A 45 -5.90 -4.41 23.55
N LYS A 46 -4.74 -4.14 24.19
CA LYS A 46 -3.44 -4.06 23.51
C LYS A 46 -3.06 -5.38 22.84
N VAL A 47 -3.21 -6.51 23.54
CA VAL A 47 -2.87 -7.83 23.01
C VAL A 47 -3.79 -8.21 21.85
N LEU A 48 -5.11 -7.95 21.96
CA LEU A 48 -6.07 -8.20 20.88
C LEU A 48 -5.80 -7.32 19.65
N ALA A 49 -5.51 -6.03 19.85
CA ALA A 49 -5.15 -5.14 18.74
C ALA A 49 -3.88 -5.64 18.03
N LEU A 50 -2.86 -6.05 18.78
CA LEU A 50 -1.63 -6.61 18.22
C LEU A 50 -1.88 -7.92 17.45
N LEU A 51 -2.70 -8.82 18.01
CA LEU A 51 -3.06 -10.10 17.38
C LEU A 51 -3.87 -9.96 16.10
N VAL A 52 -4.56 -8.85 15.90
CA VAL A 52 -5.34 -8.59 14.68
C VAL A 52 -4.52 -7.79 13.66
N VAL A 53 -3.85 -6.73 14.11
CA VAL A 53 -3.10 -5.81 13.25
C VAL A 53 -1.89 -6.49 12.61
N VAL A 54 -1.12 -7.24 13.40
CA VAL A 54 0.10 -7.90 12.91
C VAL A 54 -0.19 -8.87 11.76
N PRO A 55 -1.09 -9.86 11.88
CA PRO A 55 -1.32 -10.81 10.78
C PRO A 55 -1.99 -10.16 9.57
N VAL A 56 -2.89 -9.21 9.76
CA VAL A 56 -3.55 -8.52 8.64
C VAL A 56 -2.54 -7.73 7.81
N ILE A 57 -1.70 -6.91 8.48
CA ILE A 57 -0.66 -6.14 7.80
C ILE A 57 0.36 -7.06 7.15
N TYR A 58 0.74 -8.15 7.83
CA TYR A 58 1.68 -9.12 7.30
C TYR A 58 1.16 -9.78 6.01
N LEU A 59 -0.10 -10.24 6.00
CA LEU A 59 -0.70 -10.90 4.83
C LEU A 59 -0.84 -9.94 3.64
N LEU A 60 -1.26 -8.70 3.88
CA LEU A 60 -1.39 -7.69 2.82
C LEU A 60 -0.03 -7.35 2.21
N ASN A 61 1.00 -7.17 3.04
CA ASN A 61 2.35 -6.90 2.57
C ASN A 61 2.95 -8.09 1.82
N LEU A 62 2.71 -9.32 2.32
CA LEU A 62 3.18 -10.53 1.66
C LEU A 62 2.51 -10.71 0.29
N GLY A 63 1.19 -10.53 0.19
CA GLY A 63 0.46 -10.63 -1.07
C GLY A 63 0.94 -9.65 -2.12
N ARG A 64 1.18 -8.39 -1.74
CA ARG A 64 1.73 -7.36 -2.62
C ARG A 64 3.12 -7.73 -3.14
N ASN A 65 4.00 -8.20 -2.25
CA ASN A 65 5.36 -8.58 -2.63
C ASN A 65 5.39 -9.83 -3.52
N VAL A 66 4.60 -10.85 -3.21
CA VAL A 66 4.46 -12.06 -4.05
C VAL A 66 3.93 -11.69 -5.43
N PHE A 67 2.92 -10.83 -5.53
CA PHE A 67 2.39 -10.37 -6.81
C PHE A 67 3.44 -9.68 -7.67
N VAL A 68 4.20 -8.73 -7.10
CA VAL A 68 5.25 -8.01 -7.84
C VAL A 68 6.36 -8.95 -8.30
N ILE A 69 6.81 -9.89 -7.45
CA ILE A 69 7.85 -10.86 -7.80
C ILE A 69 7.39 -11.79 -8.92
N LEU A 70 6.17 -12.31 -8.85
CA LEU A 70 5.62 -13.19 -9.91
C LEU A 70 5.40 -12.43 -11.22
N ALA A 71 4.88 -11.20 -11.16
CA ALA A 71 4.67 -10.38 -12.33
C ALA A 71 5.99 -10.00 -13.03
N TYR A 72 7.05 -9.70 -12.25
CA TYR A 72 8.38 -9.42 -12.79
C TYR A 72 9.06 -10.68 -13.34
N THR A 73 9.17 -11.75 -12.55
CA THR A 73 9.86 -12.99 -12.99
C THR A 73 9.13 -13.72 -14.11
N GLY A 74 7.80 -13.60 -14.14
CA GLY A 74 6.96 -14.15 -15.20
C GLY A 74 6.84 -13.26 -16.42
N GLN A 75 7.41 -12.04 -16.39
CA GLN A 75 7.27 -11.03 -17.45
C GLN A 75 5.81 -10.85 -17.88
N TRP A 76 4.90 -10.68 -16.92
CA TRP A 76 3.46 -10.61 -17.18
C TRP A 76 3.04 -9.32 -17.90
N PHE A 77 3.85 -8.27 -17.80
CA PHE A 77 3.56 -6.94 -18.35
C PHE A 77 4.75 -6.39 -19.16
N PRO A 78 5.14 -7.03 -20.27
CA PRO A 78 6.27 -6.60 -21.10
C PRO A 78 5.86 -5.44 -22.03
N TYR A 79 5.24 -4.40 -21.47
CA TYR A 79 4.67 -3.29 -22.22
C TYR A 79 5.53 -2.04 -22.11
N LEU A 80 5.66 -1.30 -23.21
CA LEU A 80 6.34 0.00 -23.26
C LEU A 80 7.78 -0.03 -22.71
N PRO A 81 8.66 -0.91 -23.24
CA PRO A 81 10.03 -1.04 -22.76
C PRO A 81 10.84 0.27 -22.91
N GLU A 82 10.58 1.09 -23.93
CA GLU A 82 11.32 2.37 -24.11
C GLU A 82 11.20 3.34 -22.92
N ILE A 83 10.09 3.30 -22.18
CA ILE A 83 9.86 4.16 -21.00
C ILE A 83 9.94 3.41 -19.68
N ALA A 84 9.61 2.11 -19.66
CA ALA A 84 9.47 1.33 -18.44
C ALA A 84 10.68 0.43 -18.14
N SER A 85 11.53 0.12 -19.13
CA SER A 85 12.69 -0.76 -18.98
C SER A 85 13.87 -0.09 -18.26
N ASN A 86 13.95 1.25 -18.24
CA ASN A 86 15.09 1.99 -17.66
C ASN A 86 16.48 1.54 -18.19
N GLY A 87 16.53 0.93 -19.38
CA GLY A 87 17.75 0.38 -19.97
C GLY A 87 18.11 -1.04 -19.52
N GLU A 88 17.32 -1.67 -18.64
CA GLU A 88 17.47 -3.06 -18.20
C GLU A 88 16.37 -3.95 -18.77
N TYR A 89 16.76 -4.97 -19.54
CA TYR A 89 15.83 -5.92 -20.15
C TYR A 89 14.96 -6.61 -19.08
N GLY A 90 13.64 -6.56 -19.25
CA GLY A 90 12.66 -7.18 -18.35
C GLY A 90 12.24 -6.35 -17.14
N PHE A 91 12.81 -5.15 -16.94
CA PHE A 91 12.42 -4.25 -15.83
C PHE A 91 11.02 -3.64 -16.03
N GLU A 92 10.51 -3.61 -17.25
CA GLU A 92 9.19 -3.09 -17.59
C GLU A 92 8.07 -3.77 -16.79
N SER A 93 8.14 -5.09 -16.61
CA SER A 93 7.13 -5.84 -15.85
C SER A 93 7.13 -5.48 -14.36
N PHE A 94 8.29 -5.13 -13.80
CA PHE A 94 8.38 -4.63 -12.43
C PHE A 94 7.76 -3.25 -12.31
N PHE A 95 8.06 -2.35 -13.26
CA PHE A 95 7.51 -0.99 -13.28
C PHE A 95 5.97 -1.02 -13.29
N TRP A 96 5.36 -1.80 -14.19
CA TRP A 96 3.91 -1.90 -14.28
C TRP A 96 3.29 -2.55 -13.06
N ALA A 97 3.88 -3.63 -12.54
CA ALA A 97 3.33 -4.32 -11.38
C ALA A 97 3.42 -3.46 -10.10
N HIS A 98 4.56 -2.81 -9.86
CA HIS A 98 4.83 -2.08 -8.62
C HIS A 98 4.28 -0.66 -8.63
N ASN A 99 4.63 0.13 -9.64
CA ASN A 99 4.38 1.58 -9.66
C ASN A 99 3.00 1.94 -10.23
N VAL A 100 2.35 1.00 -10.93
CA VAL A 100 1.04 1.25 -11.51
C VAL A 100 -0.01 0.40 -10.81
N ILE A 101 0.09 -0.93 -10.92
CA ILE A 101 -0.98 -1.83 -10.48
C ILE A 101 -1.10 -1.82 -8.94
N CYS A 102 0.00 -2.05 -8.22
CA CYS A 102 -0.05 -2.09 -6.75
C CYS A 102 -0.45 -0.75 -6.15
N GLU A 103 0.01 0.35 -6.74
CA GLU A 103 -0.27 1.70 -6.24
C GLU A 103 -1.73 2.12 -6.50
N LEU A 104 -2.27 1.79 -7.68
CA LEU A 104 -3.69 1.95 -7.97
C LEU A 104 -4.57 1.08 -7.06
N LEU A 105 -4.17 -0.18 -6.82
CA LEU A 105 -4.91 -1.07 -5.94
C LEU A 105 -4.93 -0.54 -4.50
N ALA A 106 -3.82 0.00 -4.01
CA ALA A 106 -3.75 0.63 -2.69
C ALA A 106 -4.67 1.86 -2.59
N LEU A 107 -4.72 2.69 -3.64
CA LEU A 107 -5.65 3.83 -3.71
C LEU A 107 -7.11 3.37 -3.65
N VAL A 108 -7.48 2.36 -4.43
CA VAL A 108 -8.85 1.80 -4.42
C VAL A 108 -9.19 1.21 -3.05
N ALA A 109 -8.26 0.48 -2.44
CA ALA A 109 -8.45 -0.08 -1.10
C ALA A 109 -8.67 1.01 -0.04
N LEU A 110 -7.92 2.12 -0.12
CA LEU A 110 -8.10 3.27 0.76
C LEU A 110 -9.51 3.87 0.63
N ILE A 111 -9.98 4.08 -0.60
CA ILE A 111 -11.32 4.58 -0.89
C ILE A 111 -12.38 3.62 -0.35
N ALA A 112 -12.21 2.32 -0.55
CA ALA A 112 -13.14 1.29 -0.07
C ALA A 112 -13.22 1.26 1.46
N ILE A 113 -12.08 1.37 2.16
CA ILE A 113 -12.03 1.45 3.63
C ILE A 113 -12.73 2.73 4.11
N ALA A 114 -12.47 3.88 3.49
CA ALA A 114 -13.13 5.14 3.84
C ALA A 114 -14.65 5.05 3.68
N TYR A 115 -15.12 4.48 2.56
CA TYR A 115 -16.54 4.26 2.31
C TYR A 115 -17.16 3.26 3.31
N GLY A 116 -16.47 2.16 3.60
CA GLY A 116 -16.90 1.18 4.60
C GLY A 116 -17.02 1.80 6.00
N LEU A 117 -16.13 2.74 6.35
CA LEU A 117 -16.19 3.47 7.61
C LEU A 117 -17.40 4.40 7.69
N PHE A 118 -17.78 5.05 6.59
CA PHE A 118 -19.02 5.84 6.52
C PHE A 118 -20.28 4.98 6.67
N LEU A 119 -20.27 3.75 6.14
CA LEU A 119 -21.35 2.79 6.33
C LEU A 119 -21.44 2.27 7.77
N LEU A 120 -20.30 2.00 8.41
CA LEU A 120 -20.25 1.48 9.78
C LEU A 120 -20.52 2.55 10.84
N ILE A 121 -20.13 3.80 10.60
CA ILE A 121 -20.26 4.90 11.56
C ILE A 121 -20.91 6.10 10.85
N PRO A 122 -22.26 6.19 10.81
CA PRO A 122 -22.96 7.31 10.17
C PRO A 122 -22.62 8.68 10.78
N ARG A 123 -22.11 8.73 12.03
CA ARG A 123 -21.58 9.96 12.65
C ARG A 123 -20.29 10.49 12.02
N LEU A 124 -19.50 9.66 11.34
CA LEU A 124 -18.34 10.14 10.58
C LEU A 124 -18.76 10.77 9.25
N GLY A 125 -19.87 10.29 8.67
CA GLY A 125 -20.48 10.90 7.49
C GLY A 125 -20.91 12.35 7.76
N SER A 126 -21.58 12.62 8.89
CA SER A 126 -21.97 13.99 9.24
C SER A 126 -20.79 14.92 9.49
N LEU A 127 -19.70 14.42 10.11
CA LEU A 127 -18.47 15.18 10.31
C LEU A 127 -17.75 15.49 9.00
N ALA A 128 -17.75 14.55 8.05
CA ALA A 128 -17.21 14.75 6.71
C ALA A 128 -18.03 15.79 5.93
N ASP A 129 -19.37 15.75 6.03
CA ASP A 129 -20.26 16.75 5.45
C ASP A 129 -20.04 18.14 6.06
N ASP A 130 -19.89 18.24 7.39
CA ASP A 130 -19.61 19.49 8.08
C ASP A 130 -18.25 20.07 7.63
N LEU A 131 -17.21 19.24 7.56
CA LEU A 131 -15.88 19.65 7.10
C LEU A 131 -15.90 20.08 5.63
N PHE A 132 -16.62 19.36 4.78
CA PHE A 132 -16.79 19.68 3.36
C PHE A 132 -17.57 21.00 3.19
N SER A 133 -18.60 21.22 3.99
CA SER A 133 -19.38 22.46 3.98
C SER A 133 -18.55 23.67 4.39
N LEU A 134 -17.65 23.49 5.37
CA LEU A 134 -16.73 24.53 5.85
C LEU A 134 -15.68 24.85 4.80
N TYR A 135 -15.04 23.83 4.22
CA TYR A 135 -14.05 23.98 3.16
C TYR A 135 -14.66 24.61 1.90
N ARG A 136 -15.88 24.21 1.52
CA ARG A 136 -16.63 24.81 0.42
C ARG A 136 -17.00 26.27 0.70
N ALA A 137 -17.42 26.59 1.92
CA ALA A 137 -17.73 27.96 2.32
C ALA A 137 -16.48 28.86 2.28
N GLU A 138 -15.33 28.32 2.67
CA GLU A 138 -14.04 29.01 2.62
C GLU A 138 -13.54 29.21 1.17
N LEU A 139 -13.65 28.19 0.32
CA LEU A 139 -13.38 28.30 -1.12
C LEU A 139 -14.27 29.36 -1.79
N MET A 140 -15.56 29.39 -1.49
CA MET A 140 -16.48 30.40 -2.02
C MET A 140 -16.16 31.81 -1.51
N ARG A 141 -15.71 31.94 -0.25
CA ARG A 141 -15.25 33.23 0.30
C ARG A 141 -13.97 33.72 -0.37
N VAL A 142 -13.00 32.84 -0.60
CA VAL A 142 -11.75 33.18 -1.29
C VAL A 142 -12.01 33.51 -2.76
N ALA A 143 -12.84 32.73 -3.44
CA ALA A 143 -13.26 32.99 -4.83
C ALA A 143 -14.09 34.28 -4.96
N GLY A 144 -14.88 34.64 -3.94
CA GLY A 144 -15.67 35.87 -3.90
C GLY A 144 -14.89 37.14 -3.55
N ARG A 145 -13.65 37.00 -3.04
CA ARG A 145 -12.79 38.14 -2.66
C ARG A 145 -11.89 38.63 -3.79
N GLY A 146 -11.98 38.00 -4.96
CA GLY A 146 -11.24 38.35 -6.18
C GLY A 146 -12.08 39.11 -7.23
N ARG A 147 -13.22 39.70 -6.86
CA ARG A 147 -14.03 40.59 -7.71
C ARG A 147 -14.27 41.92 -7.02
#